data_AF-A0A5C5UKH1-F1
#
_entry.id   AF-A0A5C5UKH1-F1
#
_cell.length_a   1.000
_cell.length_b   1.000
_cell.length_c   1.000
_cell.angle_alpha   90.00
_cell.angle_beta   90.00
_cell.angle_gamma   90.00
#
_symmetry.space_group_name_H-M   'P 1'
#
loop_
_entity.id
_entity.type
_entity.pdbx_description
1 polymer ?
#
loop_
_entity_poly.entity_id
_entity_poly.type
_entity_poly.pdbx_seq_one_letter_code
_entity_poly.pdbx_strand_id
1 'polypeptide(L)' 'MNMESIKGSSMIVKMARTLMSEGWSFVPDEFDVIVKAENKTTGEEVSFPSIGNLKMWMYEKALSY' A
#
# COMPACT_ATOMS: atom_id res chain seq x y z
N MET A 1 11.77 17.92 0.51
CA MET A 1 10.64 16.98 0.43
C MET A 1 9.64 17.36 1.50
N ASN A 2 8.41 17.70 1.16
CA ASN A 2 7.41 18.16 2.15
C ASN A 2 6.89 16.96 2.95
N MET A 3 6.87 17.07 4.29
CA MET A 3 6.41 16.02 5.21
C MET A 3 4.96 15.57 4.95
N GLU A 4 4.19 16.39 4.25
CA GLU A 4 2.80 16.12 3.85
C GLU A 4 2.67 14.93 2.90
N SER A 5 3.75 14.48 2.25
CA SER A 5 3.73 13.32 1.36
C SER A 5 3.86 11.97 2.08
N ILE A 6 4.34 11.94 3.32
CA ILE A 6 4.48 10.70 4.10
C ILE A 6 3.15 10.40 4.81
N LYS A 7 2.39 9.46 4.26
CA LYS A 7 1.09 9.02 4.80
C LYS A 7 1.25 7.73 5.60
N GLY A 8 0.62 7.65 6.77
CA GLY A 8 0.66 6.47 7.63
C GLY A 8 0.15 6.74 9.05
N SER A 9 0.31 5.76 9.95
CA SER A 9 0.00 5.96 11.37
C SER A 9 0.91 7.02 11.99
N SER A 10 0.47 7.63 13.09
CA SER A 10 1.26 8.65 13.81
C SER A 10 2.65 8.15 14.24
N MET A 11 2.78 6.85 14.52
CA MET A 11 4.04 6.19 14.81
C MET A 11 4.96 6.11 13.58
N ILE A 12 4.41 5.73 12.42
CA ILE A 12 5.16 5.68 11.15
C ILE A 12 5.68 7.07 10.77
N VAL A 13 4.85 8.10 10.89
CA VAL A 13 5.25 9.48 10.60
C VAL A 13 6.38 9.94 11.54
N LYS A 14 6.30 9.62 12.84
CA LYS A 14 7.36 9.95 13.80
C LYS A 14 8.67 9.23 13.48
N MET A 15 8.61 7.93 13.17
CA MET A 15 9.80 7.14 12.82
C MET A 15 10.48 7.66 11.55
N ALA A 16 9.68 7.97 10.53
CA ALA A 16 10.19 8.56 9.29
C ALA A 16 10.92 9.89 9.56
N ARG A 17 10.41 10.74 10.47
CA ARG A 17 11.09 11.99 10.86
C ARG A 17 12.44 11.75 11.52
N THR A 18 12.51 10.79 12.43
CA THR A 18 13.78 10.41 13.10
C THR A 18 14.80 9.98 12.06
N LEU A 19 14.43 9.08 11.16
CA LEU A 19 15.32 8.59 10.10
C LEU A 19 15.73 9.70 9.13
N MET A 20 14.83 10.64 8.78
CA MET A 20 15.20 11.82 7.98
C MET A 20 16.21 12.72 8.69
N SER A 21 16.08 12.91 10.01
CA SER A 21 17.04 13.69 10.79
C SER A 21 18.42 13.04 10.91
N GLU A 22 18.47 11.71 10.74
CA GLU A 22 19.70 10.92 10.66
C GLU A 22 20.32 10.90 9.25
N GLY A 23 19.70 11.57 8.28
CA GLY A 23 20.22 11.72 6.91
C GLY A 23 19.63 10.75 5.88
N TRP A 24 18.63 9.94 6.24
CA TRP A 24 17.96 9.06 5.29
C TRP A 24 16.97 9.84 4.41
N SER A 25 16.99 9.58 3.11
CA SER A 25 16.02 10.12 2.15
C SER A 25 14.99 9.05 1.83
N PHE A 26 13.72 9.39 1.98
CA PHE A 26 12.61 8.57 1.51
C PHE A 26 12.26 9.04 0.11
N VAL A 27 12.16 8.16 -0.86
CA VAL A 27 11.56 8.48 -2.16
C VAL A 27 10.18 7.85 -2.12
N PRO A 28 9.08 8.59 -2.40
CA PRO A 28 7.80 7.95 -2.60
C PRO A 28 7.98 7.11 -3.85
N ASP A 29 8.10 5.80 -3.64
CA ASP A 29 8.01 4.88 -4.75
C ASP A 29 6.53 4.89 -5.14
N GLU A 30 6.19 5.74 -6.11
CA GLU A 30 4.98 5.59 -6.90
C GLU A 30 5.13 4.29 -7.69
N PHE A 31 5.13 3.15 -6.97
CA PHE A 31 5.01 1.87 -7.61
C PHE A 31 3.69 1.92 -8.37
N ASP A 32 3.78 1.88 -9.70
CA ASP A 32 2.73 1.45 -10.62
C ASP A 32 2.31 0.03 -10.20
N VAL A 33 1.54 -0.08 -9.11
CA VAL A 33 1.00 -1.36 -8.70
C VAL A 33 -0.16 -1.63 -9.64
N ILE A 34 0.07 -2.48 -10.65
CA ILE A 34 -1.04 -3.13 -11.35
C ILE A 34 -1.71 -4.03 -10.33
N VAL A 35 -2.80 -3.54 -9.74
CA VAL A 35 -3.56 -4.26 -8.73
C VAL A 35 -4.73 -4.97 -9.41
N LYS A 36 -4.47 -5.91 -10.31
CA LYS A 36 -5.53 -6.70 -10.96
C LYS A 36 -5.48 -8.14 -10.48
N ALA A 37 -6.56 -8.63 -9.90
CA ALA A 37 -6.75 -10.04 -9.58
C ALA A 37 -7.67 -10.66 -10.64
N GLU A 38 -7.25 -11.75 -11.27
CA GLU A 38 -8.03 -12.51 -12.25
C GLU A 38 -8.25 -13.94 -11.74
N ASN A 39 -9.50 -14.40 -11.77
CA ASN A 39 -9.86 -15.78 -11.56
C ASN A 39 -9.90 -16.50 -12.91
N LYS A 40 -8.84 -17.25 -13.23
CA LYS A 40 -8.70 -17.96 -14.52
C LYS A 40 -9.76 -19.03 -14.78
N THR A 41 -10.49 -19.47 -13.75
CA THR A 41 -11.56 -20.48 -13.89
C THR A 41 -12.90 -19.86 -14.21
N THR A 42 -13.20 -18.69 -13.64
CA THR A 42 -14.48 -17.99 -13.86
C THR A 42 -14.38 -16.82 -14.85
N GLY A 43 -13.17 -16.35 -15.15
CA GLY A 43 -12.92 -15.13 -15.92
C GLY A 43 -13.20 -13.84 -15.15
N GLU A 44 -13.43 -13.91 -13.83
CA GLU A 44 -13.69 -12.73 -13.01
C GLU A 44 -12.41 -11.93 -12.81
N GLU A 45 -12.49 -10.61 -12.99
CA GLU A 45 -11.36 -9.71 -12.80
C GLU A 45 -11.73 -8.55 -11.89
N VAL A 46 -10.86 -8.24 -10.93
CA VAL A 46 -11.03 -7.14 -9.98
C VAL A 46 -9.78 -6.27 -9.99
N SER A 47 -9.96 -4.97 -10.22
CA SER A 47 -8.89 -3.98 -10.14
C SER A 47 -8.95 -3.24 -8.80
N PHE A 48 -7.81 -3.01 -8.18
CA PHE A 48 -7.71 -2.25 -6.94
C PHE A 48 -6.92 -0.95 -7.16
N PRO A 49 -7.29 0.13 -6.45
CA PRO A 49 -6.59 1.42 -6.57
C PRO A 49 -5.30 1.48 -5.75
N SER A 50 -5.03 0.48 -4.89
CA SER A 50 -3.79 0.39 -4.11
C SER A 50 -3.54 -1.04 -3.62
N ILE A 51 -2.29 -1.33 -3.24
CA ILE A 51 -1.93 -2.61 -2.61
C ILE A 51 -2.64 -2.81 -1.25
N GLY A 52 -3.02 -1.73 -0.56
CA GLY A 52 -3.79 -1.82 0.68
C GLY A 52 -5.19 -2.36 0.46
N ASN A 53 -5.86 -1.90 -0.61
CA ASN A 53 -7.18 -2.39 -1.01
C ASN A 53 -7.15 -3.87 -1.41
N LEU A 54 -6.10 -4.30 -2.14
CA LEU A 54 -5.91 -5.72 -2.47
C LEU A 54 -5.77 -6.57 -1.20
N LYS A 55 -4.93 -6.16 -0.25
CA LYS A 55 -4.74 -6.90 1.01
C LYS A 55 -6.06 -7.06 1.76
N MET A 56 -6.85 -5.99 1.87
CA MET A 56 -8.15 -6.04 2.54
C MET A 56 -9.12 -7.01 1.84
N TRP A 57 -9.22 -6.94 0.51
CA TRP A 57 -10.05 -7.88 -0.26
C TRP A 57 -9.62 -9.34 -0.09
N MET A 58 -8.31 -9.61 -0.05
CA MET A 58 -7.80 -10.96 0.22
C MET A 58 -8.18 -11.45 1.63
N TYR A 59 -8.12 -10.57 2.63
CA TYR A 59 -8.56 -10.91 3.99
C TYR A 59 -10.06 -11.23 4.05
N GLU A 60 -10.91 -10.42 3.41
CA GLU A 60 -12.36 -10.66 3.35
C GLU A 60 -12.68 -11.99 2.66
N LYS A 61 -11.98 -12.30 1.56
CA LYS A 61 -12.12 -13.60 0.88
C LYS A 61 -11.69 -14.76 1.77
N ALA A 62 -10.57 -14.64 2.48
CA ALA A 62 -10.09 -15.69 3.39
C ALA A 62 -11.03 -15.94 4.57
N LEU A 63 -11.74 -14.92 5.06
CA LEU A 63 -12.75 -15.05 6.13
C LEU A 63 -14.08 -15.65 5.64
N SER A 64 -14.30 -15.64 4.32
CA SER A 64 -15.51 -16.20 3.69
C SER A 64 -15.35 -17.68 3.29
N TYR A 65 -14.20 -18.30 3.58
CA TYR A 65 -13.90 -19.73 3.42
C TYR A 65 -13.82 -20.40 4.79
#